data_AF-A0ABD5SG93-F1
#
_entry.id   AF-A0ABD5SG93-F1
#
_cell.length_a   1.000
_cell.length_b   1.000
_cell.length_c   1.000
_cell.angle_alpha   90.00
_cell.angle_beta   90.00
_cell.angle_gamma   90.00
#
_symmetry.space_group_name_H-M   'P 1'
#
loop_
_entity.id
_entity.type
_entity.pdbx_description
1 polymer ?
#
loop_
_entity_poly.entity_id
_entity_poly.type
_entity_poly.pdbx_seq_one_letter_code
_entity_poly.pdbx_strand_id
1 'polypeptide(L)'
;GIAGAGGIGTALPNFATGGGVILTAFGLPESYGAPFMALVLASFLLTSMDTAVRLSRYMVEELVGTPQTSIEEYGANRYVNTSVVVIAAFVLLGTGSWEDLWLLFGGANQLLAGLALLTGTVWLANWNRSKQLISTGVPLALMAFITVLGLLWVAFYQVLYIRLLSGDPGMWGWISGGGQIAINLTLIGLALSLLWMGYGNIRSSRGLGGEAVAADGGEPSADDGKRTDDD
;
A
#
# COMPACT_ATOMS: atom_id res chain seq x y z
N GLY A 1 -13.73 -18.73 -26.77
CA GLY A 1 -13.92 -17.31 -27.12
C GLY A 1 -14.24 -16.57 -25.85
N ILE A 2 -13.44 -15.55 -25.52
CA ILE A 2 -13.57 -14.74 -24.31
C ILE A 2 -14.84 -13.87 -24.35
N ALA A 3 -15.99 -14.49 -24.12
CA ALA A 3 -17.27 -13.83 -24.00
C ALA A 3 -17.45 -13.34 -22.55
N GLY A 4 -17.21 -12.04 -22.38
CA GLY A 4 -17.35 -11.32 -21.11
C GLY A 4 -17.03 -9.83 -21.30
N ALA A 5 -17.50 -9.24 -22.39
CA ALA A 5 -17.31 -7.84 -22.76
C ALA A 5 -18.22 -6.92 -21.92
N GLY A 6 -17.94 -6.82 -20.63
CA GLY A 6 -18.63 -5.89 -19.73
C GLY A 6 -17.65 -5.31 -18.73
N GLY A 7 -17.05 -4.16 -19.05
CA GLY A 7 -16.17 -3.42 -18.16
C GLY A 7 -14.96 -2.83 -18.89
N ILE A 8 -13.88 -3.61 -19.04
CA ILE A 8 -12.60 -3.12 -19.58
C ILE A 8 -12.58 -3.14 -21.12
N GLY A 9 -13.11 -4.20 -21.75
CA GLY A 9 -13.09 -4.33 -23.22
C GLY A 9 -13.94 -3.28 -23.95
N THR A 10 -14.94 -2.70 -23.25
CA THR A 10 -15.79 -1.63 -23.77
C THR A 10 -15.31 -0.24 -23.34
N ALA A 11 -14.38 -0.12 -22.38
CA ALA A 11 -13.92 1.18 -21.87
C ALA A 11 -13.25 2.02 -22.97
N LEU A 12 -12.34 1.42 -23.75
CA LEU A 12 -11.66 2.09 -24.85
C LEU A 12 -12.65 2.51 -25.97
N PRO A 13 -13.51 1.62 -26.50
CA PRO A 13 -14.57 2.01 -27.44
C PRO A 13 -15.48 3.12 -26.91
N ASN A 14 -15.95 3.03 -25.67
CA ASN A 14 -16.86 4.01 -25.09
C ASN A 14 -16.20 5.39 -24.95
N PHE A 15 -14.95 5.45 -24.51
CA PHE A 15 -14.19 6.69 -24.45
C PHE A 15 -13.95 7.28 -25.85
N ALA A 16 -13.56 6.42 -26.81
CA ALA A 16 -13.30 6.83 -28.18
C ALA A 16 -14.55 7.41 -28.85
N THR A 17 -15.69 6.72 -28.77
CA THR A 17 -16.97 7.18 -29.31
C THR A 17 -17.43 8.47 -28.63
N GLY A 18 -17.43 8.52 -27.29
CA GLY A 18 -17.84 9.70 -26.54
C GLY A 18 -16.96 10.93 -26.85
N GLY A 19 -15.64 10.73 -26.90
CA GLY A 19 -14.69 11.77 -27.31
C GLY A 19 -14.87 12.20 -28.76
N GLY A 20 -15.14 11.26 -29.67
CA GLY A 20 -15.41 11.52 -31.07
C GLY A 20 -16.64 12.41 -31.28
N VAL A 21 -17.70 12.19 -30.49
CA VAL A 21 -18.89 13.05 -30.48
C VAL A 21 -18.56 14.46 -30.01
N ILE A 22 -17.71 14.63 -28.99
CA ILE A 22 -17.27 15.97 -28.53
C ILE A 22 -16.58 16.74 -29.65
N LEU A 23 -15.78 16.06 -30.47
CA LEU A 23 -15.05 16.69 -31.58
C LEU A 23 -15.96 17.18 -32.72
N THR A 24 -17.20 16.68 -32.80
CA THR A 24 -18.19 17.21 -33.76
C THR A 24 -18.55 18.66 -33.50
N ALA A 25 -18.46 19.13 -32.25
CA ALA A 25 -18.65 20.54 -31.90
C ALA A 25 -17.60 21.47 -32.56
N PHE A 26 -16.43 20.92 -32.92
CA PHE A 26 -15.37 21.63 -33.64
C PHE A 26 -15.42 21.41 -35.16
N GLY A 27 -16.49 20.78 -35.67
CA GLY A 27 -16.67 20.49 -37.10
C GLY A 27 -15.95 19.23 -37.60
N LEU A 28 -15.35 18.43 -36.72
CA LEU A 28 -14.72 17.15 -37.09
C LEU A 28 -15.76 16.02 -37.12
N PRO A 29 -15.90 15.28 -38.23
CA PRO A 29 -16.77 14.12 -38.27
C PRO A 29 -16.36 13.05 -37.25
N GLU A 30 -17.33 12.41 -36.61
CA GLU A 30 -17.10 11.37 -35.61
C GLU A 30 -16.23 10.21 -36.14
N SER A 31 -16.36 9.87 -37.43
CA SER A 31 -15.55 8.85 -38.11
C SER A 31 -14.04 9.11 -38.04
N TYR A 32 -13.62 10.36 -37.92
CA TYR A 32 -12.23 10.76 -37.71
C TYR A 32 -11.93 11.09 -36.24
N GLY A 33 -12.92 11.63 -35.51
CA GLY A 33 -12.79 11.99 -34.10
C GLY A 33 -12.61 10.79 -33.17
N ALA A 34 -13.37 9.71 -33.38
CA ALA A 34 -13.30 8.51 -32.56
C ALA A 34 -11.93 7.81 -32.59
N PRO A 35 -11.33 7.49 -33.75
CA PRO A 35 -9.99 6.89 -33.79
C PRO A 35 -8.90 7.83 -33.24
N PHE A 36 -9.04 9.15 -33.43
CA PHE A 36 -8.15 10.12 -32.82
C PHE A 36 -8.21 10.07 -31.29
N MET A 37 -9.42 10.07 -30.70
CA MET A 37 -9.60 9.98 -29.25
C MET A 37 -9.16 8.64 -28.68
N ALA A 38 -9.33 7.54 -29.43
CA ALA A 38 -8.77 6.24 -29.08
C ALA A 38 -7.24 6.29 -29.00
N LEU A 39 -6.58 6.94 -29.97
CA LEU A 39 -5.12 7.12 -29.96
C LEU A 39 -4.67 7.96 -28.77
N VAL A 40 -5.36 9.08 -28.49
CA VAL A 40 -5.06 9.93 -27.32
C VAL A 40 -5.13 9.13 -26.01
N LEU A 41 -6.20 8.35 -25.81
CA LEU A 41 -6.31 7.50 -24.62
C LEU A 41 -5.21 6.44 -24.57
N ALA A 42 -4.94 5.75 -25.68
CA ALA A 42 -3.90 4.73 -25.74
C ALA A 42 -2.50 5.31 -25.43
N SER A 43 -2.16 6.48 -26.00
CA SER A 43 -0.90 7.16 -25.73
C SER A 43 -0.78 7.62 -24.27
N PHE A 44 -1.87 8.12 -23.68
CA PHE A 44 -1.92 8.48 -22.27
C PHE A 44 -1.71 7.28 -21.35
N LEU A 45 -2.39 6.16 -21.64
CA LEU A 45 -2.26 4.92 -20.88
C LEU A 45 -0.86 4.34 -21.00
N LEU A 46 -0.25 4.35 -22.19
CA LEU A 46 1.13 3.90 -22.40
C LEU A 46 2.11 4.72 -21.56
N THR A 47 1.99 6.05 -21.59
CA THR A 47 2.87 6.95 -20.81
C THR A 47 2.73 6.73 -19.30
N SER A 48 1.48 6.54 -18.83
CA SER A 48 1.20 6.27 -17.43
C SER A 48 1.74 4.90 -17.01
N MET A 49 1.59 3.88 -17.86
CA MET A 49 2.11 2.54 -17.63
C MET A 49 3.64 2.50 -17.60
N ASP A 50 4.31 3.18 -18.53
CA ASP A 50 5.77 3.33 -18.54
C ASP A 50 6.25 3.97 -17.22
N THR A 51 5.58 5.03 -16.78
CA THR A 51 5.90 5.66 -15.49
C THR A 51 5.65 4.73 -14.31
N ALA A 52 4.53 4.00 -14.30
CA ALA A 52 4.20 3.04 -13.24
C ALA A 52 5.24 1.93 -13.13
N VAL A 53 5.63 1.31 -14.26
CA VAL A 53 6.65 0.24 -14.28
C VAL A 53 8.00 0.75 -13.77
N ARG A 54 8.40 1.99 -14.12
CA ARG A 54 9.62 2.59 -13.58
C ARG A 54 9.56 2.79 -12.06
N LEU A 55 8.45 3.34 -11.56
CA LEU A 55 8.27 3.56 -10.13
C LEU A 55 8.25 2.25 -9.35
N SER A 56 7.52 1.24 -9.85
CA SER A 56 7.50 -0.10 -9.24
C SER A 56 8.89 -0.72 -9.18
N ARG A 57 9.72 -0.53 -10.22
CA ARG A 57 11.12 -0.97 -10.19
C ARG A 57 11.89 -0.32 -9.04
N TYR A 58 11.78 1.01 -8.89
CA TYR A 58 12.45 1.73 -7.79
C TYR A 58 11.96 1.24 -6.41
N MET A 59 10.67 0.96 -6.24
CA MET A 59 10.14 0.42 -4.99
C MET A 59 10.70 -0.98 -4.67
N VAL A 60 10.88 -1.84 -5.68
CA VAL A 60 11.48 -3.16 -5.48
C VAL A 60 12.99 -3.04 -5.20
N GLU A 61 13.69 -2.13 -5.88
CA GLU A 61 15.11 -1.84 -5.59
C GLU A 61 15.28 -1.36 -4.13
N GLU A 62 14.37 -0.50 -3.65
CA GLU A 62 14.36 -0.04 -2.26
C GLU A 62 14.03 -1.17 -1.27
N LEU A 63 13.10 -2.07 -1.63
CA LEU A 63 12.74 -3.23 -0.80
C LEU A 63 13.88 -4.24 -0.67
N VAL A 64 14.65 -4.45 -1.75
CA VAL A 64 15.84 -5.34 -1.75
C VAL A 64 17.02 -4.69 -1.01
N GLY A 65 17.13 -3.36 -1.03
CA GLY A 65 18.19 -2.64 -0.35
C GLY A 65 19.57 -2.83 -0.99
N THR A 66 20.64 -2.76 -0.19
CA THR A 66 22.01 -3.01 -0.69
C THR A 66 22.24 -4.52 -0.76
N PRO A 67 22.47 -5.11 -1.95
CA PRO A 67 22.64 -6.54 -2.09
C PRO A 67 23.86 -7.03 -1.31
N GLN A 68 23.66 -7.98 -0.41
CA GLN A 68 24.71 -8.68 0.33
C GLN A 68 24.86 -10.12 -0.16
N THR A 69 23.88 -10.64 -0.92
CA THR A 69 23.86 -11.99 -1.48
C THR A 69 23.66 -11.97 -2.99
N SER A 70 24.09 -13.04 -3.68
CA SER A 70 23.90 -13.18 -5.13
C SER A 70 22.42 -13.16 -5.54
N ILE A 71 21.52 -13.61 -4.67
CA ILE A 71 20.06 -13.56 -4.92
C ILE A 71 19.55 -12.11 -4.92
N GLU A 72 20.03 -11.28 -3.98
CA GLU A 72 19.71 -9.85 -3.95
C GLU A 72 20.33 -9.10 -5.14
N GLU A 73 21.48 -9.56 -5.66
CA GLU A 73 22.09 -8.99 -6.86
C GLU A 73 21.24 -9.26 -8.12
N TYR A 74 20.64 -10.45 -8.24
CA TYR A 74 19.64 -10.73 -9.27
C TYR A 74 18.34 -9.94 -9.05
N GLY A 75 17.92 -9.73 -7.79
CA GLY A 75 16.77 -8.91 -7.43
C GLY A 75 16.94 -7.41 -7.71
N ALA A 76 18.17 -6.91 -7.58
CA ALA A 76 18.55 -5.52 -7.89
C ALA A 76 18.82 -5.30 -9.40
N ASN A 77 18.87 -6.35 -10.22
CA ASN A 77 19.07 -6.21 -11.65
C ASN A 77 17.83 -5.59 -12.32
N ARG A 78 18.02 -4.44 -12.97
CA ARG A 78 16.96 -3.67 -13.63
C ARG A 78 16.07 -4.49 -14.56
N TYR A 79 16.62 -5.46 -15.28
CA TYR A 79 15.88 -6.24 -16.27
C TYR A 79 15.05 -7.34 -15.63
N VAL A 80 15.60 -7.99 -14.61
CA VAL A 80 14.91 -9.02 -13.83
C VAL A 80 13.76 -8.38 -13.06
N ASN A 81 14.04 -7.29 -12.34
CA ASN A 81 13.04 -6.56 -11.56
C ASN A 81 11.87 -6.06 -12.44
N THR A 82 12.17 -5.42 -13.57
CA THR A 82 11.13 -4.97 -14.52
C THR A 82 10.29 -6.16 -15.03
N SER A 83 10.93 -7.28 -15.36
CA SER A 83 10.21 -8.47 -15.84
C SER A 83 9.31 -9.06 -14.76
N VAL A 84 9.78 -9.15 -13.52
CA VAL A 84 8.99 -9.65 -12.38
C VAL A 84 7.77 -8.76 -12.15
N VAL A 85 7.93 -7.43 -12.12
CA VAL A 85 6.83 -6.48 -11.94
C VAL A 85 5.79 -6.63 -13.05
N VAL A 86 6.23 -6.66 -14.32
CA VAL A 86 5.31 -6.75 -15.47
C VAL A 86 4.58 -8.10 -15.51
N ILE A 87 5.28 -9.20 -15.24
CA ILE A 87 4.66 -10.53 -15.18
C ILE A 87 3.65 -10.60 -14.03
N ALA A 88 3.99 -10.09 -12.84
CA ALA A 88 3.07 -10.04 -11.72
C ALA A 88 1.83 -9.21 -12.05
N ALA A 89 2.00 -8.03 -12.66
CA ALA A 89 0.89 -7.20 -13.11
C ALA A 89 0.02 -7.93 -14.16
N PHE A 90 0.63 -8.62 -15.12
CA PHE A 90 -0.10 -9.38 -16.14
C PHE A 90 -0.90 -10.55 -15.54
N VAL A 91 -0.32 -11.29 -14.60
CA VAL A 91 -1.01 -12.36 -13.87
C VAL A 91 -2.20 -11.79 -13.09
N LEU A 92 -2.05 -10.61 -12.49
CA LEU A 92 -3.12 -9.90 -11.78
C LEU A 92 -4.21 -9.34 -12.71
N LEU A 93 -3.90 -9.04 -13.97
CA LEU A 93 -4.92 -8.70 -14.96
C LEU A 93 -5.70 -9.94 -15.43
N GLY A 94 -5.01 -11.08 -15.52
CA GLY A 94 -5.61 -12.39 -15.87
C GLY A 94 -6.55 -12.94 -14.79
N THR A 95 -6.57 -12.34 -13.60
CA THR A 95 -7.40 -12.77 -12.47
C THR A 95 -8.90 -12.57 -12.66
N GLY A 96 -9.37 -11.79 -13.63
CA GLY A 96 -10.80 -11.58 -13.78
C GLY A 96 -11.41 -10.72 -12.66
N SER A 97 -12.46 -9.99 -13.04
CA SER A 97 -13.14 -8.95 -12.27
C SER A 97 -12.25 -7.77 -11.87
N TRP A 98 -12.35 -6.68 -12.66
CA TRP A 98 -11.83 -5.33 -12.33
C TRP A 98 -12.15 -4.92 -10.89
N GLU A 99 -13.32 -5.33 -10.39
CA GLU A 99 -13.81 -5.06 -9.05
C GLU A 99 -12.88 -5.60 -7.95
N ASP A 100 -12.32 -6.80 -8.11
CA ASP A 100 -11.46 -7.41 -7.10
C ASP A 100 -10.13 -6.65 -6.99
N LEU A 101 -9.54 -6.29 -8.13
CA LEU A 101 -8.33 -5.46 -8.17
C LEU A 101 -8.58 -4.07 -7.56
N TRP A 102 -9.77 -3.51 -7.81
CA TRP A 102 -10.18 -2.23 -7.24
C TRP A 102 -10.28 -2.28 -5.71
N LEU A 103 -10.79 -3.38 -5.16
CA LEU A 103 -10.86 -3.59 -3.71
C LEU A 103 -9.47 -3.74 -3.08
N LEU A 104 -8.54 -4.45 -3.73
CA LEU A 104 -7.15 -4.54 -3.27
C LEU A 104 -6.47 -3.15 -3.27
N PHE A 105 -6.67 -2.37 -4.34
CA PHE A 105 -6.17 -1.00 -4.43
C PHE A 105 -6.78 -0.10 -3.33
N GLY A 106 -8.09 -0.19 -3.10
CA GLY A 106 -8.76 0.49 -2.01
C GLY A 106 -8.17 0.15 -0.63
N GLY A 107 -7.92 -1.13 -0.39
CA GLY A 107 -7.27 -1.61 0.85
C GLY A 107 -5.86 -1.06 1.02
N ALA A 108 -5.03 -1.09 0.00
CA ALA A 108 -3.68 -0.52 0.04
C ALA A 108 -3.69 1.00 0.34
N ASN A 109 -4.60 1.75 -0.28
CA ASN A 109 -4.77 3.17 0.01
C ASN A 109 -5.22 3.43 1.44
N GLN A 110 -6.09 2.56 1.96
CA GLN A 110 -6.51 2.67 3.35
C GLN A 110 -5.35 2.41 4.33
N LEU A 111 -4.42 1.51 3.99
CA LEU A 111 -3.22 1.28 4.79
C LEU A 111 -2.25 2.46 4.77
N LEU A 112 -2.07 3.11 3.61
CA LEU A 112 -1.27 4.33 3.50
C LEU A 112 -1.85 5.46 4.37
N ALA A 113 -3.17 5.62 4.34
CA ALA A 113 -3.87 6.56 5.21
C ALA A 113 -3.74 6.18 6.71
N GLY A 114 -3.79 4.88 7.04
CA GLY A 114 -3.51 4.38 8.38
C GLY A 114 -2.09 4.71 8.84
N LEU A 115 -1.08 4.54 7.99
CA LEU A 115 0.31 4.93 8.27
C LEU A 115 0.44 6.45 8.49
N ALA A 116 -0.25 7.27 7.68
CA ALA A 116 -0.28 8.72 7.86
C ALA A 116 -0.91 9.13 9.20
N LEU A 117 -2.04 8.52 9.56
CA LEU A 117 -2.70 8.75 10.86
C LEU A 117 -1.84 8.29 12.04
N LEU A 118 -1.15 7.16 11.92
CA LEU A 118 -0.20 6.68 12.93
C LEU A 118 0.95 7.67 13.11
N THR A 119 1.54 8.13 12.01
CA THR A 119 2.62 9.13 12.02
C THR A 119 2.15 10.44 12.65
N GLY A 120 0.97 10.93 12.27
CA GLY A 120 0.34 12.10 12.88
C GLY A 120 0.06 11.90 14.37
N THR A 121 -0.38 10.71 14.78
CA THR A 121 -0.61 10.37 16.20
C THR A 121 0.68 10.39 17.00
N VAL A 122 1.77 9.83 16.46
CA VAL A 122 3.11 9.85 17.11
C VAL A 122 3.61 11.29 17.23
N TRP A 123 3.53 12.07 16.15
CA TRP A 123 3.95 13.47 16.15
C TRP A 123 3.18 14.31 17.17
N LEU A 124 1.86 14.13 17.22
CA LEU A 124 0.97 14.87 18.11
C LEU A 124 1.10 14.44 19.58
N ALA A 125 1.35 13.16 19.83
CA ALA A 125 1.63 12.64 21.18
C ALA A 125 2.89 13.25 21.80
N ASN A 126 3.84 13.72 20.97
CA ASN A 126 5.01 14.46 21.44
C ASN A 126 4.67 15.88 21.94
N TRP A 127 3.53 16.45 21.53
CA TRP A 127 3.14 17.82 21.90
C TRP A 127 2.18 17.86 23.11
N ASN A 128 1.20 16.95 23.21
CA ASN A 128 0.32 16.86 24.38
C ASN A 128 -0.32 15.46 24.55
N ARG A 129 -0.02 14.77 25.66
CA ARG A 129 -0.38 13.33 25.86
C ARG A 129 -1.87 13.04 26.13
N SER A 130 -2.64 13.99 26.68
CA SER A 130 -3.91 13.66 27.36
C SER A 130 -5.17 13.71 26.47
N LYS A 131 -5.30 14.70 25.57
CA LYS A 131 -6.49 14.87 24.71
C LYS A 131 -6.33 14.37 23.26
N GLN A 132 -5.10 14.09 22.81
CA GLN A 132 -4.80 13.90 21.38
C GLN A 132 -4.72 12.43 20.94
N LEU A 133 -4.50 11.48 21.85
CA LEU A 133 -4.54 10.04 21.55
C LEU A 133 -5.93 9.55 21.12
N ILE A 134 -6.99 10.20 21.61
CA ILE A 134 -8.38 9.86 21.25
C ILE A 134 -8.72 10.44 19.86
N SER A 135 -8.24 11.65 19.55
CA SER A 135 -8.61 12.35 18.31
C SER A 135 -8.06 11.71 17.04
N THR A 136 -6.83 11.17 17.07
CA THR A 136 -6.21 10.54 15.88
C THR A 136 -6.10 9.02 16.01
N GLY A 137 -6.01 8.48 17.24
CA GLY A 137 -5.98 7.04 17.48
C GLY A 137 -7.32 6.33 17.25
N VAL A 138 -8.45 6.99 17.51
CA VAL A 138 -9.78 6.41 17.23
C VAL A 138 -10.02 6.29 15.71
N PRO A 139 -9.82 7.33 14.88
CA PRO A 139 -9.91 7.19 13.43
C PRO A 139 -8.96 6.12 12.87
N LEU A 140 -7.74 6.03 13.38
CA LEU A 140 -6.78 4.99 12.99
C LEU A 140 -7.31 3.57 13.28
N ALA A 141 -7.79 3.33 14.50
CA ALA A 141 -8.30 2.02 14.90
C ALA A 141 -9.55 1.62 14.10
N LEU A 142 -10.47 2.56 13.89
CA LEU A 142 -11.70 2.33 13.14
C LEU A 142 -11.39 2.06 11.66
N MET A 143 -10.50 2.85 11.06
CA MET A 143 -10.05 2.66 9.69
C MET A 143 -9.39 1.30 9.51
N ALA A 144 -8.40 0.98 10.33
CA ALA A 144 -7.69 -0.30 10.25
C ALA A 144 -8.63 -1.49 10.49
N PHE A 145 -9.61 -1.37 11.38
CA PHE A 145 -10.64 -2.39 11.59
C PHE A 145 -11.47 -2.63 10.32
N ILE A 146 -11.98 -1.56 9.68
CA ILE A 146 -12.72 -1.67 8.42
C ILE A 146 -11.84 -2.27 7.33
N THR A 147 -10.58 -1.85 7.22
CA THR A 147 -9.63 -2.37 6.23
C THR A 147 -9.36 -3.86 6.43
N VAL A 148 -9.09 -4.31 7.65
CA VAL A 148 -8.85 -5.73 7.94
C VAL A 148 -10.09 -6.56 7.64
N LEU A 149 -11.28 -6.12 8.04
CA LEU A 149 -12.53 -6.84 7.74
C LEU A 149 -12.79 -6.92 6.23
N GLY A 150 -12.62 -5.81 5.51
CA GLY A 150 -12.81 -5.77 4.06
C GLY A 150 -11.84 -6.70 3.33
N LEU A 151 -10.55 -6.67 3.72
CA LEU A 151 -9.53 -7.54 3.14
C LEU A 151 -9.79 -9.02 3.45
N LEU A 152 -10.19 -9.37 4.68
CA LEU A 152 -10.60 -10.73 5.06
C LEU A 152 -11.78 -11.22 4.23
N TRP A 153 -12.79 -10.38 4.02
CA TRP A 153 -13.94 -10.70 3.17
C TRP A 153 -13.51 -11.00 1.74
N VAL A 154 -12.67 -10.15 1.14
CA VAL A 154 -12.16 -10.37 -0.22
C VAL A 154 -11.35 -11.68 -0.28
N ALA A 155 -10.44 -11.92 0.66
CA ALA A 155 -9.57 -13.10 0.65
C ALA A 155 -10.36 -14.41 0.78
N PHE A 156 -11.20 -14.50 1.81
CA PHE A 156 -11.84 -15.76 2.18
C PHE A 156 -13.18 -15.99 1.48
N TYR A 157 -13.97 -14.93 1.30
CA TYR A 157 -15.30 -15.08 0.71
C TYR A 157 -15.28 -14.91 -0.80
N GLN A 158 -14.77 -13.79 -1.33
CA GLN A 158 -14.79 -13.54 -2.78
C GLN A 158 -13.82 -14.46 -3.53
N VAL A 159 -12.55 -14.47 -3.13
CA VAL A 159 -11.52 -15.21 -3.87
C VAL A 159 -11.55 -16.71 -3.52
N LEU A 160 -11.38 -17.05 -2.24
CA LEU A 160 -11.31 -18.47 -1.87
C LEU A 160 -12.66 -19.19 -2.03
N TYR A 161 -13.73 -18.70 -1.41
CA TYR A 161 -15.00 -19.42 -1.42
C TYR A 161 -15.73 -19.32 -2.76
N ILE A 162 -16.09 -18.12 -3.20
CA ILE A 162 -16.87 -17.93 -4.44
C ILE A 162 -16.08 -18.42 -5.64
N ARG A 163 -14.84 -17.96 -5.80
CA ARG A 163 -14.13 -18.12 -7.06
C ARG A 163 -13.31 -19.40 -7.17
N LEU A 164 -12.64 -19.84 -6.09
CA LEU A 164 -11.79 -21.03 -6.12
C LEU A 164 -12.51 -22.31 -5.72
N LEU A 165 -13.29 -22.30 -4.64
CA LEU A 165 -13.93 -23.52 -4.11
C LEU A 165 -15.31 -23.79 -4.72
N SER A 166 -16.12 -22.75 -4.95
CA SER A 166 -17.47 -22.89 -5.50
C SER A 166 -17.54 -22.69 -7.01
N GLY A 167 -16.52 -22.06 -7.59
CA GLY A 167 -16.35 -21.94 -9.04
C GLY A 167 -15.74 -23.20 -9.64
N ASP A 168 -15.73 -23.27 -10.97
CA ASP A 168 -14.90 -24.21 -11.74
C ASP A 168 -13.72 -23.44 -12.36
N PRO A 169 -12.73 -23.00 -11.54
CA PRO A 169 -11.61 -22.23 -12.05
C PRO A 169 -10.71 -23.11 -12.93
N GLY A 170 -10.51 -22.69 -14.18
CA GLY A 170 -9.43 -23.22 -15.01
C GLY A 170 -8.05 -22.89 -14.42
N MET A 171 -6.98 -23.37 -15.07
CA MET A 171 -5.58 -23.14 -14.64
C MET A 171 -5.28 -21.67 -14.31
N TRP A 172 -5.72 -20.74 -15.16
CA TRP A 172 -5.54 -19.31 -14.93
C TRP A 172 -6.28 -18.80 -13.70
N GLY A 173 -7.46 -19.35 -13.39
CA GLY A 173 -8.23 -19.01 -12.19
C GLY A 173 -7.48 -19.36 -10.91
N TRP A 174 -6.85 -20.54 -10.87
CA TRP A 174 -6.03 -20.98 -9.74
C TRP A 174 -4.79 -20.12 -9.52
N ILE A 175 -3.99 -19.90 -10.57
CA ILE A 175 -2.75 -19.10 -10.49
C ILE A 175 -3.06 -17.70 -9.97
N SER A 176 -4.06 -17.09 -10.57
CA SER A 176 -4.39 -15.71 -10.34
C SER A 176 -5.11 -15.53 -8.97
N GLY A 177 -6.06 -16.42 -8.64
CA GLY A 177 -6.70 -16.42 -7.31
C GLY A 177 -5.70 -16.66 -6.18
N GLY A 178 -4.72 -17.55 -6.38
CA GLY A 178 -3.61 -17.72 -5.44
C GLY A 178 -2.77 -16.45 -5.28
N GLY A 179 -2.44 -15.78 -6.38
CA GLY A 179 -1.72 -14.49 -6.35
C GLY A 179 -2.49 -13.39 -5.61
N GLN A 180 -3.80 -13.26 -5.82
CA GLN A 180 -4.64 -12.31 -5.10
C GLN A 180 -4.70 -12.62 -3.60
N ILE A 181 -4.85 -13.88 -3.22
CA ILE A 181 -4.83 -14.29 -1.81
C ILE A 181 -3.49 -13.93 -1.18
N ALA A 182 -2.37 -14.19 -1.86
CA ALA A 182 -1.04 -13.84 -1.36
C ALA A 182 -0.92 -12.34 -1.07
N ILE A 183 -1.29 -11.48 -2.03
CA ILE A 183 -1.26 -10.02 -1.85
C ILE A 183 -2.18 -9.59 -0.72
N ASN A 184 -3.40 -10.13 -0.68
CA ASN A 184 -4.38 -9.75 0.33
C ASN A 184 -3.90 -10.13 1.75
N LEU A 185 -3.34 -11.33 1.93
CA LEU A 185 -2.72 -11.74 3.19
C LEU A 185 -1.52 -10.85 3.57
N THR A 186 -0.71 -10.42 2.60
CA THR A 186 0.35 -9.43 2.85
C THR A 186 -0.24 -8.11 3.35
N LEU A 187 -1.29 -7.59 2.71
CA LEU A 187 -1.96 -6.35 3.14
C LEU A 187 -2.56 -6.49 4.54
N ILE A 188 -3.18 -7.62 4.87
CA ILE A 188 -3.69 -7.90 6.22
C ILE A 188 -2.54 -7.92 7.22
N GLY A 189 -1.43 -8.57 6.89
CA GLY A 189 -0.23 -8.60 7.74
C GLY A 189 0.31 -7.20 8.02
N LEU A 190 0.39 -6.35 6.99
CA LEU A 190 0.78 -4.95 7.13
C LEU A 190 -0.21 -4.15 7.99
N ALA A 191 -1.51 -4.36 7.80
CA ALA A 191 -2.56 -3.74 8.60
C ALA A 191 -2.43 -4.06 10.09
N LEU A 192 -2.23 -5.34 10.41
CA LEU A 192 -2.04 -5.81 11.77
C LEU A 192 -0.72 -5.31 12.37
N SER A 193 0.34 -5.25 11.58
CA SER A 193 1.63 -4.69 12.00
C SER A 193 1.52 -3.21 12.34
N LEU A 194 0.83 -2.41 11.51
CA LEU A 194 0.53 -1.00 11.79
C LEU A 194 -0.25 -0.82 13.09
N LEU A 195 -1.28 -1.64 13.31
CA LEU A 195 -2.06 -1.64 14.54
C LEU A 195 -1.20 -2.00 15.76
N TRP A 196 -0.32 -2.98 15.62
CA TRP A 196 0.57 -3.41 16.70
C TRP A 196 1.59 -2.33 17.06
N MET A 197 2.22 -1.70 16.06
CA MET A 197 3.10 -0.55 16.27
C MET A 197 2.37 0.63 16.89
N GLY A 198 1.14 0.92 16.44
CA GLY A 198 0.29 1.95 17.03
C GLY A 198 -0.03 1.67 18.49
N TYR A 199 -0.43 0.44 18.83
CA TYR A 199 -0.68 0.04 20.21
C TYR A 199 0.57 0.13 21.09
N GLY A 200 1.70 -0.37 20.61
CA GLY A 200 2.99 -0.32 21.30
C GLY A 200 3.41 1.11 21.62
N ASN A 201 3.31 2.02 20.64
CA ASN A 201 3.66 3.42 20.82
C ASN A 201 2.77 4.14 21.87
N ILE A 202 1.46 3.84 21.87
CA ILE A 202 0.53 4.38 22.86
C ILE A 202 0.88 3.89 24.27
N ARG A 203 1.29 2.62 24.43
CA ARG A 203 1.65 2.04 25.73
C ARG A 203 2.97 2.60 26.28
N SER A 204 3.97 2.80 25.43
CA SER A 204 5.26 3.41 25.81
C SER A 204 5.09 4.86 26.30
N SER A 205 4.17 5.62 25.70
CA SER A 205 3.84 6.98 26.17
C SER A 205 3.18 7.03 27.57
N ARG A 206 2.59 5.91 28.02
CA ARG A 206 2.00 5.77 29.37
C ARG A 206 3.02 5.29 30.41
N GLY A 207 4.07 4.57 30.00
CA GLY A 207 5.17 4.13 30.87
C GLY A 207 6.12 5.26 31.27
N LEU A 208 6.35 6.23 30.38
CA LEU A 208 7.18 7.42 30.63
C LEU A 208 6.48 8.50 31.52
N GLY A 209 5.48 8.11 32.31
CA GLY A 209 4.85 8.95 33.33
C GLY A 209 5.20 8.53 34.76
N GLY A 210 5.95 7.43 34.94
CA GLY A 210 6.40 6.93 36.23
C GLY A 210 7.82 7.34 36.63
N GLU A 211 8.69 7.59 35.66
CA GLU A 211 10.01 8.20 35.90
C GLU A 211 9.94 9.65 35.45
N ALA A 212 9.46 10.50 36.37
CA ALA A 212 9.94 11.86 36.38
C ALA A 212 11.46 11.79 36.42
N VAL A 213 12.09 12.33 35.39
CA VAL A 213 13.53 12.55 35.29
C VAL A 213 13.96 13.19 36.60
N ALA A 214 14.56 12.39 37.50
CA ALA A 214 15.30 12.91 38.63
C ALA A 214 16.47 13.65 38.00
N ALA A 215 16.34 14.97 37.93
CA ALA A 215 17.48 15.85 37.80
C ALA A 215 18.29 15.68 39.10
N ASP A 216 19.12 14.64 39.13
CA ASP A 216 20.18 14.47 40.11
C ASP A 216 21.24 15.53 39.80
N GLY A 217 20.99 16.72 40.34
CA GLY A 217 21.96 17.79 40.39
C GLY A 217 23.12 17.31 41.26
N GLY A 218 24.25 17.05 40.62
CA GLY A 218 25.40 16.38 41.24
C GLY A 218 25.76 16.90 42.62
N GLU A 219 25.93 15.96 43.54
CA GLU A 219 26.61 16.22 44.80
C GLU A 219 28.13 16.32 44.54
N PRO A 220 28.81 17.37 45.06
CA PRO A 220 30.25 17.47 44.94
C PRO A 220 30.91 16.36 45.75
N SER A 221 31.82 15.65 45.09
CA SER A 221 32.68 14.59 45.60
C SER A 221 33.29 14.92 46.97
N ALA A 222 33.06 14.04 47.93
CA ALA A 222 33.82 13.97 49.17
C ALA A 222 35.14 13.23 48.90
N ASP A 223 36.20 13.97 48.58
CA ASP A 223 37.58 13.54 48.81
C ASP A 223 38.52 14.76 48.82
N ASP A 224 38.79 15.29 50.02
CA ASP A 224 40.09 15.92 50.28
C ASP A 224 40.51 15.63 51.73
N GLY A 225 41.41 14.65 51.85
CA GLY A 225 42.71 14.95 52.44
C GLY A 225 42.74 15.25 53.93
N LYS A 226 42.67 14.18 54.73
CA LYS A 226 43.27 14.14 56.07
C LYS A 226 44.77 14.49 55.97
N ARG A 227 45.17 15.66 56.47
CA ARG A 227 46.56 16.06 56.75
C ARG A 227 46.60 16.57 58.20
N THR A 228 46.78 15.66 59.16
CA THR A 228 48.01 15.50 59.96
C THR A 228 48.49 16.81 60.61
N ASP A 229 48.18 16.90 61.90
CA ASP A 229 49.12 17.10 63.01
C ASP A 229 50.10 18.30 63.01
N ASP A 230 50.12 18.90 64.20
CA ASP A 230 51.25 19.52 64.91
C ASP A 230 51.50 21.05 64.82
N ASP A 231 51.52 21.61 66.04
CA ASP A 231 52.12 22.84 66.59
C ASP A 231 51.51 24.24 66.34
#